data_AF-A0A438DRE0-F1
#
_entry.id   AF-A0A438DRE0-F1
#
_cell.length_a   1.000
_cell.length_b   1.000
_cell.length_c   1.000
_cell.angle_alpha   90.00
_cell.angle_beta   90.00
_cell.angle_gamma   90.00
#
_symmetry.space_group_name_H-M   'P 1'
#
loop_
_entity.id
_entity.type
_entity.pdbx_description
1 polymer ?
#
loop_
_entity_poly.entity_id
_entity_poly.type
_entity_poly.pdbx_seq_one_letter_code
_entity_poly.pdbx_strand_id
1 'polypeptide(L)'
;MGEEHMVQIQVPRVKLGNQGLEVSKLGFGCAGLFGVYDISVSEELAVSIIKYAFSKGITFLDTSDFYGPMLSSWLERYCIFTWFHQGLSNSI
;
A
#
# COMPACT_ATOMS: atom_id res chain seq x y z
N MET A 1 14.64 -32.07 0.95
CA MET A 1 14.46 -30.73 0.35
C MET A 1 13.38 -30.06 1.18
N GLY A 2 13.76 -29.08 2.01
CA GLY A 2 12.89 -28.56 3.07
C GLY A 2 11.69 -27.81 2.50
N GLU A 3 10.50 -28.11 3.00
CA GLU A 3 9.31 -27.33 2.72
C GLU A 3 9.48 -25.95 3.36
N GLU A 4 9.72 -24.93 2.53
CA GLU A 4 9.67 -23.54 2.95
C GLU A 4 8.23 -23.23 3.40
N HIS A 5 7.98 -23.33 4.69
CA HIS A 5 6.76 -22.82 5.29
C HIS A 5 6.73 -21.30 5.11
N MET A 6 6.04 -20.85 4.08
CA MET A 6 5.66 -19.44 3.89
C MET A 6 4.75 -19.04 5.04
N VAL A 7 5.34 -18.55 6.14
CA VAL A 7 4.59 -17.96 7.24
C VAL A 7 3.82 -16.76 6.69
N GLN A 8 2.51 -16.90 6.53
CA GLN A 8 1.65 -15.78 6.21
C GLN A 8 1.57 -14.89 7.45
N ILE A 9 2.33 -13.80 7.46
CA ILE A 9 2.28 -12.81 8.53
C ILE A 9 0.96 -12.07 8.37
N GLN A 10 0.02 -12.35 9.28
CA GLN A 10 -1.19 -11.55 9.42
C GLN A 10 -0.81 -10.21 10.05
N VAL A 11 -0.88 -9.12 9.27
CA VAL A 11 -0.60 -7.78 9.80
C VAL A 11 -1.73 -7.35 10.74
N PRO A 12 -1.44 -7.04 12.02
CA PRO A 12 -2.47 -6.56 12.96
C PRO A 12 -3.12 -5.27 12.43
N ARG A 13 -4.40 -5.05 12.73
CA ARG A 13 -5.12 -3.82 12.37
C ARG A 13 -5.30 -2.89 13.57
N VAL A 14 -5.40 -1.60 13.30
CA VAL A 14 -5.60 -0.53 14.29
C VAL A 14 -6.62 0.48 13.79
N LYS A 15 -7.35 1.12 14.71
CA LYS A 15 -8.28 2.21 14.37
C LYS A 15 -7.49 3.47 13.98
N LEU A 16 -7.83 4.06 12.85
CA LEU A 16 -7.28 5.33 12.39
C LEU A 16 -8.25 6.46 12.75
N GLY A 17 -7.85 7.27 13.73
CA GLY A 17 -8.68 8.35 14.26
C GLY A 17 -9.98 7.84 14.90
N ASN A 18 -11.01 8.69 14.91
CA ASN A 18 -12.28 8.44 15.61
C ASN A 18 -13.47 8.17 14.66
N GLN A 19 -13.21 8.04 13.36
CA GLN A 19 -14.25 7.89 12.33
C GLN A 19 -14.59 6.42 12.00
N GLY A 20 -14.04 5.47 12.76
CA GLY A 20 -14.31 4.04 12.57
C GLY A 20 -13.52 3.37 11.45
N LEU A 21 -12.51 4.06 10.87
CA LEU A 21 -11.63 3.46 9.88
C LEU A 21 -10.62 2.52 10.57
N GLU A 22 -10.40 1.33 10.01
CA GLU A 22 -9.37 0.40 10.48
C GLU A 22 -8.34 0.12 9.39
N VAL A 23 -7.06 0.25 9.73
CA VAL A 23 -5.93 0.08 8.80
C VAL A 23 -4.91 -0.89 9.37
N SER A 24 -4.00 -1.38 8.54
CA SER A 24 -2.87 -2.19 8.98
C SER A 24 -1.96 -1.38 9.91
N LYS A 25 -1.48 -2.02 10.99
CA LYS A 25 -0.55 -1.43 11.94
C LYS A 25 0.83 -1.15 11.32
N LEU A 26 1.20 -1.96 10.33
CA LEU A 26 2.34 -1.70 9.46
C LEU A 26 1.85 -0.94 8.23
N GLY A 27 2.45 0.22 7.94
CA GLY A 27 2.20 0.98 6.72
C GLY A 27 3.31 0.78 5.69
N PHE A 28 3.03 1.17 4.44
CA PHE A 28 4.00 1.21 3.34
C PHE A 28 4.30 2.66 2.94
N GLY A 29 5.56 3.07 3.05
CA GLY A 29 6.02 4.41 2.66
C GLY A 29 6.41 4.46 1.19
N CYS A 30 5.79 5.36 0.43
CA CYS A 30 6.00 5.47 -1.02
C CYS A 30 7.23 6.32 -1.43
N ALA A 31 7.94 6.92 -0.48
CA ALA A 31 9.12 7.77 -0.75
C ALA A 31 10.21 7.05 -1.57
N GLY A 32 10.41 5.75 -1.34
CA GLY A 32 11.42 4.96 -2.06
C GLY A 32 11.01 4.53 -3.48
N LEU A 33 9.74 4.71 -3.85
CA LEU A 33 9.29 4.41 -5.20
C LEU A 33 9.58 5.56 -6.18
N PHE A 34 9.66 6.79 -5.67
CA PHE A 34 9.72 7.98 -6.52
C PHE A 34 10.73 8.99 -5.94
N GLY A 35 11.96 8.90 -6.42
CA GLY A 35 12.84 10.06 -6.62
C GLY A 35 13.49 10.73 -5.41
N VAL A 36 13.10 10.42 -4.16
CA VAL A 36 13.76 11.02 -2.98
C VAL A 36 15.24 10.62 -2.87
N TYR A 37 15.62 9.50 -3.49
CA TYR A 37 16.98 8.94 -3.47
C TYR A 37 17.61 8.80 -4.86
N ASP A 38 17.14 9.55 -5.87
CA ASP A 38 17.63 9.45 -7.27
C ASP A 38 17.41 8.08 -7.93
N ILE A 39 16.59 7.24 -7.30
CA ILE A 39 16.12 5.95 -7.80
C ILE A 39 14.63 6.10 -8.08
N SER A 40 14.29 6.24 -9.36
CA SER A 40 12.91 6.24 -9.83
C SER A 40 12.63 4.88 -10.45
N VAL A 41 11.74 4.10 -9.86
CA VAL A 41 11.28 2.86 -10.50
C VAL A 41 10.26 3.20 -11.59
N SER A 42 10.08 2.30 -12.57
CA SER A 42 9.01 2.49 -13.56
C SER A 42 7.64 2.48 -12.89
N GLU A 43 6.66 3.11 -13.52
CA GLU A 43 5.29 3.17 -13.01
C GLU A 43 4.69 1.78 -12.81
N GLU A 44 4.92 0.86 -13.76
CA GLU A 44 4.43 -0.51 -13.70
C GLU A 44 5.03 -1.27 -12.51
N LEU A 45 6.32 -1.04 -12.23
CA LEU A 45 6.99 -1.65 -11.09
C LEU A 45 6.44 -1.10 -9.78
N ALA A 46 6.24 0.22 -9.67
CA ALA A 46 5.63 0.83 -8.48
C ALA A 46 4.22 0.26 -8.21
N VAL A 47 3.39 0.13 -9.25
CA VAL A 47 2.05 -0.47 -9.15
C VAL A 47 2.13 -1.92 -8.67
N SER A 48 3.08 -2.70 -9.20
CA SER A 48 3.26 -4.10 -8.78
C SER A 48 3.67 -4.23 -7.31
N ILE A 49 4.52 -3.32 -6.82
CA ILE A 49 4.97 -3.29 -5.42
C ILE A 49 3.81 -2.95 -4.49
N ILE A 50 3.00 -1.95 -4.83
CA ILE A 50 1.84 -1.56 -4.03
C ILE A 50 0.80 -2.69 -3.98
N LYS A 51 0.52 -3.33 -5.13
CA LYS A 51 -0.36 -4.51 -5.18
C LYS A 51 0.17 -5.66 -4.32
N TYR A 52 1.48 -5.88 -4.35
CA TYR A 52 2.12 -6.90 -3.52
C TYR A 52 1.98 -6.57 -2.03
N ALA A 53 2.28 -5.34 -1.61
CA ALA A 53 2.11 -4.89 -0.22
C ALA A 53 0.66 -5.11 0.26
N PHE A 54 -0.32 -4.77 -0.58
CA PHE A 54 -1.73 -5.00 -0.29
C PHE A 54 -2.07 -6.50 -0.16
N SER A 55 -1.55 -7.34 -1.07
CA SER A 55 -1.72 -8.80 -0.98
C SER A 55 -1.11 -9.41 0.30
N LYS A 56 -0.21 -8.68 0.96
CA LYS A 56 0.38 -9.03 2.26
C LYS A 56 -0.35 -8.41 3.45
N GLY A 57 -1.50 -7.77 3.24
CA GLY A 57 -2.34 -7.21 4.30
C GLY A 57 -1.95 -5.79 4.74
N ILE A 58 -1.10 -5.09 3.98
CA ILE A 58 -0.82 -3.66 4.22
C ILE A 58 -1.93 -2.83 3.56
N THR A 59 -2.64 -2.05 4.37
CA THR A 59 -3.75 -1.18 3.94
C THR A 59 -3.54 0.29 4.30
N PHE A 60 -2.42 0.63 4.94
CA PHE A 60 -2.01 2.00 5.22
C PHE A 60 -0.83 2.40 4.33
N LEU A 61 -1.02 3.41 3.48
CA LEU A 61 0.04 3.94 2.60
C LEU A 61 0.40 5.36 3.04
N ASP A 62 1.71 5.63 3.14
CA ASP A 62 2.26 6.96 3.42
C ASP A 62 2.83 7.57 2.13
N THR A 63 2.34 8.76 1.77
CA THR A 63 2.73 9.48 0.56
C THR A 63 2.72 10.99 0.79
N SER A 64 3.37 11.75 -0.10
CA SER A 64 3.46 13.20 -0.05
C SER A 64 3.70 13.77 -1.45
N ASP A 65 3.22 14.99 -1.71
CA ASP A 65 3.56 15.73 -2.93
C ASP A 65 5.06 15.98 -3.08
N PHE A 66 5.80 16.00 -1.96
CA PHE A 66 7.27 16.09 -1.97
C PHE A 66 7.93 14.89 -2.65
N TYR A 67 7.28 13.72 -2.64
CA TYR A 67 7.77 12.50 -3.29
C TYR A 67 7.50 12.47 -4.79
N GLY A 68 6.93 13.55 -5.35
CA GLY A 68 6.74 13.75 -6.78
C GLY A 68 5.27 13.98 -7.16
N PRO A 69 4.95 14.97 -8.01
CA PRO A 69 3.57 15.38 -8.31
C PRO A 69 2.73 14.32 -9.03
N MET A 70 3.36 13.32 -9.65
CA MET A 70 2.64 12.21 -10.28
C MET A 70 2.16 11.16 -9.27
N LEU A 71 2.82 11.02 -8.12
CA LEU A 71 2.58 9.93 -7.17
C LEU A 71 1.30 10.12 -6.37
N SER A 72 1.07 11.31 -5.81
CA SER A 72 -0.13 11.61 -5.02
C SER A 72 -1.39 11.47 -5.87
N SER A 73 -1.39 12.09 -7.07
CA SER A 73 -2.50 12.02 -8.02
C SER A 73 -2.80 10.60 -8.50
N TRP A 74 -1.77 9.75 -8.72
CA TRP A 74 -1.97 8.35 -9.11
C TRP A 74 -2.44 7.46 -7.97
N LEU A 75 -1.85 7.59 -6.77
CA LEU A 75 -2.31 6.84 -5.58
C LEU A 75 -3.77 7.16 -5.26
N GLU A 76 -4.14 8.43 -5.30
CA GLU A 76 -5.51 8.87 -5.04
C GLU A 76 -6.49 8.32 -6.10
N ARG A 77 -6.12 8.35 -7.38
CA ARG A 77 -7.02 7.91 -8.45
C ARG A 77 -7.10 6.41 -8.60
N TYR A 78 -6.00 5.67 -8.47
CA TYR A 78 -5.98 4.24 -8.76
C TYR A 78 -6.06 3.38 -7.51
N CYS A 79 -5.37 3.69 -6.41
CA CYS A 79 -5.41 2.83 -5.23
C CYS A 79 -6.76 2.95 -4.51
N ILE A 80 -7.24 4.17 -4.27
CA ILE A 80 -8.55 4.37 -3.63
C ILE A 80 -9.69 3.81 -4.50
N PHE A 81 -9.71 4.12 -5.80
CA PHE A 81 -10.78 3.67 -6.70
C PHE A 81 -10.77 2.16 -6.90
N THR A 82 -9.60 1.55 -7.10
CA THR A 82 -9.48 0.09 -7.26
C THR A 82 -9.87 -0.63 -5.96
N TRP A 83 -9.54 -0.09 -4.79
CA TRP A 83 -9.93 -0.69 -3.51
C TRP A 83 -11.41 -0.51 -3.17
N PHE A 84 -12.03 0.60 -3.58
CA PHE A 84 -13.48 0.76 -3.51
C PHE A 84 -14.22 -0.22 -4.44
N HIS A 85 -13.74 -0.41 -5.67
CA HIS A 85 -14.38 -1.29 -6.65
C HIS A 85 -14.08 -2.78 -6.48
N GLN A 86 -12.89 -3.16 -6.00
CA GLN A 86 -12.54 -4.56 -5.69
C GLN A 86 -13.10 -5.05 -4.36
N GLY A 87 -13.90 -4.22 -3.70
CA GLY A 87 -14.68 -4.62 -2.55
C GLY A 87 -13.87 -4.60 -1.26
N LEU A 88 -14.22 -3.62 -0.44
CA LEU A 88 -14.38 -3.77 1.01
C LEU A 88 -15.34 -4.93 1.41
N SER A 89 -15.63 -5.88 0.51
CA SER A 89 -16.56 -6.98 0.72
C SER A 89 -15.98 -8.12 1.57
N ASN A 90 -14.68 -8.16 1.85
CA ASN A 90 -14.07 -9.30 2.56
C ASN A 90 -13.17 -8.96 3.75
N SER A 91 -13.14 -7.71 4.23
CA SER A 91 -12.40 -7.38 5.47
C SER A 91 -12.82 -6.04 6.07
N ILE A 92 -14.03 -6.01 6.62
CA ILE A 92 -14.42 -5.23 7.80
C ILE A 92 -15.23 -6.16 8.70
#